data_AF-A0A0C4ECT8-F1
#
_entry.id   AF-A0A0C4ECT8-F1
#
_cell.length_a   1.000
_cell.length_b   1.000
_cell.length_c   1.000
_cell.angle_alpha   90.00
_cell.angle_beta   90.00
_cell.angle_gamma   90.00
#
_symmetry.space_group_name_H-M   'P 1'
#
loop_
_entity.id
_entity.type
_entity.pdbx_description
1 polymer ?
#
loop_
_entity_poly.entity_id
_entity_poly.type
_entity_poly.pdbx_seq_one_letter_code
_entity_poly.pdbx_strand_id
1 'polypeptide(L)'
;MVGGGHCLWRELPEAFKPAVYAKIKPLITSEGVAEVQAMGNWSLYHGELKGSPHGIIHASFGGDINPTTSPNVDRLWWLWQQANFTRLFEYGGQALLPNMAEPKTATLDDPILMGGITEDVKIQDVMDTRSELLCYTY
;
A
#
# COMPACT_ATOMS: atom_id res chain seq x y z
N MET A 1 -16.79 -4.33 -26.94
CA MET A 1 -17.45 -4.63 -25.65
C MET A 1 -17.21 -6.10 -25.36
N VAL A 2 -16.25 -6.42 -24.50
CA VAL A 2 -16.01 -7.79 -24.06
C VAL A 2 -16.98 -8.06 -22.92
N GLY A 3 -17.76 -9.12 -22.99
CA GLY A 3 -18.78 -9.47 -22.01
C GLY A 3 -18.16 -9.70 -20.64
N GLY A 4 -18.20 -8.68 -19.78
CA GLY A 4 -17.70 -8.73 -18.42
C GLY A 4 -18.86 -9.01 -17.46
N GLY A 5 -18.90 -10.20 -16.90
CA GLY A 5 -19.88 -10.58 -15.88
C GLY A 5 -19.62 -12.00 -15.40
N HIS A 6 -18.96 -12.12 -14.25
CA HIS A 6 -18.94 -13.33 -13.43
C HIS A 6 -19.16 -12.94 -11.97
N CYS A 7 -19.53 -13.91 -11.14
CA CYS A 7 -19.58 -13.68 -9.70
C CYS A 7 -18.17 -13.44 -9.16
N LEU A 8 -18.05 -12.53 -8.18
CA LEU A 8 -16.82 -12.39 -7.41
C LEU A 8 -16.49 -13.73 -6.74
N TRP A 9 -15.34 -14.30 -7.10
CA TRP A 9 -14.84 -15.55 -6.53
C TRP A 9 -13.70 -15.28 -5.54
N ARG A 10 -13.65 -16.08 -4.47
CA ARG A 10 -12.65 -16.03 -3.42
C ARG A 10 -12.10 -17.43 -3.15
N GLU A 11 -10.81 -17.51 -2.86
CA GLU A 11 -10.11 -18.75 -2.55
C GLU A 11 -9.28 -18.54 -1.28
N LEU A 12 -9.95 -18.48 -0.14
CA LEU A 12 -9.30 -18.20 1.15
C LEU A 12 -8.23 -19.27 1.44
N PRO A 13 -6.93 -18.93 1.52
CA PRO A 13 -5.86 -19.92 1.68
C PRO A 13 -5.94 -20.61 3.05
N GLU A 14 -6.61 -20.02 4.04
CA GLU A 14 -6.96 -20.68 5.30
C GLU A 14 -7.71 -22.01 5.09
N ALA A 15 -8.63 -22.03 4.13
CA ALA A 15 -9.46 -23.20 3.82
C ALA A 15 -8.86 -24.06 2.71
N PHE A 16 -8.33 -23.43 1.65
CA PHE A 16 -7.91 -24.13 0.44
C PHE A 16 -6.41 -24.48 0.41
N LYS A 17 -5.57 -23.76 1.17
CA LYS A 17 -4.10 -23.93 1.19
C LYS A 17 -3.52 -23.76 2.62
N PRO A 18 -3.99 -24.52 3.62
CA PRO A 18 -3.71 -24.25 5.04
C PRO A 18 -2.21 -24.29 5.39
N ALA A 19 -1.43 -25.13 4.71
CA ALA A 19 0.03 -25.19 4.91
C ALA A 19 0.76 -23.93 4.40
N VAL A 20 0.24 -23.27 3.36
CA VAL A 20 0.76 -21.99 2.87
C VAL A 20 0.35 -20.88 3.83
N TYR A 21 -0.93 -20.86 4.23
CA TYR A 21 -1.44 -19.88 5.18
C TYR A 21 -0.67 -19.91 6.50
N ALA A 22 -0.39 -21.10 7.04
CA ALA A 22 0.37 -21.25 8.29
C ALA A 22 1.77 -20.60 8.24
N LYS A 23 2.40 -20.53 7.05
CA LYS A 23 3.72 -19.91 6.87
C LYS A 23 3.66 -18.39 6.78
N ILE A 24 2.60 -17.84 6.21
CA ILE A 24 2.45 -16.39 5.98
C ILE A 24 1.70 -15.69 7.11
N LYS A 25 0.88 -16.41 7.89
CA LYS A 25 0.11 -15.89 9.03
C LYS A 25 0.95 -15.05 10.02
N PRO A 26 2.18 -15.43 10.41
CA PRO A 26 2.97 -14.65 11.38
C PRO A 26 3.24 -13.21 10.95
N LEU A 27 3.26 -12.94 9.64
CA LEU A 27 3.60 -11.64 9.07
C LEU A 27 2.45 -10.61 9.16
N ILE A 28 1.23 -11.06 9.51
CA ILE A 28 0.06 -10.21 9.72
C ILE A 28 -0.38 -10.15 11.20
N THR A 29 0.43 -10.68 12.12
CA THR A 29 0.20 -10.51 13.57
C THR A 29 0.71 -9.16 14.06
N SER A 30 0.40 -8.81 15.31
CA SER A 30 0.96 -7.62 15.96
C SER A 30 2.48 -7.59 15.93
N GLU A 31 3.13 -8.74 16.10
CA GLU A 31 4.58 -8.88 16.12
C GLU A 31 5.15 -8.67 14.71
N GLY A 32 4.60 -9.35 13.69
CA GLY A 32 5.03 -9.16 12.31
C GLY A 32 4.84 -7.72 11.81
N VAL A 33 3.73 -7.08 12.18
CA VAL A 33 3.50 -5.66 11.88
C VAL A 33 4.49 -4.76 12.64
N ALA A 34 4.80 -5.07 13.91
CA ALA A 34 5.77 -4.30 14.68
C ALA A 34 7.18 -4.36 14.08
N GLU A 35 7.60 -5.52 13.54
CA GLU A 35 8.87 -5.66 12.81
C GLU A 35 8.95 -4.71 11.62
N VAL A 36 7.87 -4.62 10.82
CA VAL A 36 7.81 -3.68 9.68
C VAL A 36 7.77 -2.23 10.16
N GLN A 37 7.01 -1.90 11.21
CA GLN A 37 6.94 -0.54 11.77
C GLN A 37 8.28 -0.06 12.36
N ALA A 38 9.17 -0.98 12.74
CA ALA A 38 10.51 -0.67 13.24
C ALA A 38 11.50 -0.29 12.13
N MET A 39 11.14 -0.45 10.85
CA MET A 39 12.04 -0.12 9.73
C MET A 39 12.43 1.37 9.76
N GLY A 40 13.72 1.63 9.52
CA GLY A 40 14.32 2.94 9.76
C GLY A 40 13.97 3.99 8.69
N ASN A 41 14.23 3.68 7.43
CA ASN A 41 14.06 4.59 6.29
C ASN A 41 12.91 4.14 5.38
N TRP A 42 12.38 5.10 4.61
CA TRP A 42 11.31 4.86 3.64
C TRP A 42 11.58 3.68 2.71
N SER A 43 12.76 3.60 2.08
CA SER A 43 13.08 2.57 1.07
C SER A 43 12.89 1.14 1.57
N LEU A 44 13.25 0.88 2.83
CA LEU A 44 13.03 -0.41 3.47
C LEU A 44 11.58 -0.56 3.91
N TYR A 45 11.03 0.47 4.57
CA TYR A 45 9.67 0.44 5.10
C TYR A 45 8.62 0.17 4.03
N HIS A 46 8.62 0.94 2.93
CA HIS A 46 7.62 0.79 1.87
C HIS A 46 7.71 -0.57 1.18
N GLY A 47 8.92 -1.12 1.05
CA GLY A 47 9.17 -2.42 0.43
C GLY A 47 8.61 -3.55 1.28
N GLU A 48 8.96 -3.56 2.57
CA GLU A 48 8.50 -4.56 3.53
C GLU A 48 7.00 -4.46 3.80
N LEU A 49 6.46 -3.25 3.96
CA LEU A 49 5.03 -3.04 4.12
C LEU A 49 4.24 -3.62 2.94
N LYS A 50 4.70 -3.36 1.70
CA LYS A 50 4.08 -3.86 0.46
C LYS A 50 4.20 -5.37 0.32
N GLY A 51 5.37 -5.93 0.59
CA GLY A 51 5.69 -7.35 0.39
C GLY A 51 5.15 -8.27 1.48
N SER A 52 4.96 -7.75 2.69
CA SER A 52 4.56 -8.52 3.86
C SER A 52 3.09 -8.26 4.24
N PRO A 53 2.71 -7.40 5.20
CA PRO A 53 1.33 -7.35 5.68
C PRO A 53 0.34 -6.95 4.59
N HIS A 54 0.69 -5.99 3.72
CA HIS A 54 -0.16 -5.62 2.58
C HIS A 54 -0.30 -6.78 1.59
N GLY A 55 0.81 -7.36 1.15
CA GLY A 55 0.84 -8.45 0.18
C GLY A 55 0.06 -9.68 0.64
N ILE A 56 0.17 -10.00 1.93
CA ILE A 56 -0.44 -11.20 2.52
C ILE A 56 -1.93 -11.04 2.69
N ILE A 57 -2.43 -9.85 3.03
CA ILE A 57 -3.88 -9.63 3.12
C ILE A 57 -4.55 -9.84 1.75
N HIS A 58 -3.95 -9.35 0.67
CA HIS A 58 -4.41 -9.66 -0.69
C HIS A 58 -4.37 -11.14 -1.02
N ALA A 59 -3.25 -11.79 -0.73
CA ALA A 59 -3.11 -13.23 -0.94
C ALA A 59 -4.12 -14.03 -0.09
N SER A 60 -4.53 -13.51 1.06
CA SER A 60 -5.49 -14.13 1.98
C SER A 60 -6.93 -14.10 1.45
N PHE A 61 -7.22 -13.27 0.46
CA PHE A 61 -8.52 -13.27 -0.19
C PHE A 61 -8.63 -14.26 -1.34
N GLY A 62 -7.53 -14.47 -2.07
CA GLY A 62 -7.50 -15.30 -3.28
C GLY A 62 -8.50 -14.86 -4.34
N GLY A 63 -8.68 -15.70 -5.36
CA GLY A 63 -9.61 -15.47 -6.46
C GLY A 63 -9.40 -14.15 -7.20
N ASP A 64 -10.48 -13.41 -7.44
CA ASP A 64 -10.49 -12.28 -8.38
C ASP A 64 -9.90 -10.98 -7.82
N ILE A 65 -9.51 -10.95 -6.53
CA ILE A 65 -8.83 -9.80 -5.90
C ILE A 65 -7.30 -9.91 -6.03
N ASN A 66 -6.83 -10.74 -6.96
CA ASN A 66 -5.41 -10.89 -7.26
C ASN A 66 -4.98 -9.97 -8.42
N PRO A 67 -5.03 -8.65 -8.21
CA PRO A 67 -3.79 -7.96 -7.91
C PRO A 67 -3.75 -7.27 -6.54
N THR A 68 -2.55 -7.25 -5.95
CA THR A 68 -2.18 -6.69 -4.64
C THR A 68 -2.31 -5.16 -4.57
N THR A 69 -3.53 -4.61 -4.57
CA THR A 69 -3.76 -3.17 -4.38
C THR A 69 -4.81 -2.88 -3.30
N SER A 70 -4.28 -2.57 -2.10
CA SER A 70 -4.85 -2.18 -0.77
C SER A 70 -5.96 -3.02 -0.09
N PRO A 71 -5.76 -3.34 1.22
CA PRO A 71 -6.47 -2.58 2.27
C PRO A 71 -5.61 -2.14 3.48
N ASN A 72 -6.04 -1.06 4.17
CA ASN A 72 -5.58 -0.51 5.46
C ASN A 72 -4.07 -0.26 5.67
N VAL A 73 -3.38 0.14 4.60
CA VAL A 73 -1.96 0.55 4.64
C VAL A 73 -1.78 1.92 5.30
N ASP A 74 -2.75 2.82 5.12
CA ASP A 74 -2.60 4.24 5.47
C ASP A 74 -2.38 4.46 6.97
N ARG A 75 -3.12 3.76 7.84
CA ARG A 75 -2.90 3.84 9.30
C ARG A 75 -1.48 3.40 9.71
N LEU A 76 -0.95 2.34 9.09
CA LEU A 76 0.39 1.85 9.41
C LEU A 76 1.44 2.86 8.97
N TRP A 77 1.29 3.42 7.77
CA TRP A 77 2.16 4.47 7.25
C TRP A 77 2.10 5.73 8.12
N TRP A 78 0.91 6.18 8.50
CA TRP A 78 0.71 7.29 9.42
C TRP A 78 1.42 7.05 10.76
N LEU A 79 1.23 5.89 11.38
CA LEU A 79 1.93 5.53 12.64
C LEU A 79 3.45 5.54 12.47
N TRP A 80 3.96 5.08 11.33
CA TRP A 80 5.39 5.07 11.03
C TRP A 80 5.96 6.48 10.87
N GLN A 81 5.20 7.40 10.25
CA GLN A 81 5.52 8.82 10.17
C GLN A 81 5.48 9.48 11.56
N GLN A 82 4.47 9.17 12.39
CA GLN A 82 4.37 9.75 13.74
C GLN A 82 5.51 9.33 14.68
N ALA A 83 6.13 8.17 14.44
CA ALA A 83 7.28 7.72 15.23
C ALA A 83 8.51 8.63 15.09
N ASN A 84 8.62 9.38 13.98
CA ASN A 84 9.67 10.38 13.78
C ASN A 84 9.19 11.46 12.79
N PHE A 85 9.06 12.70 13.25
CA PHE A 85 8.56 13.83 12.45
C PHE A 85 9.36 14.09 11.16
N THR A 86 10.64 13.68 11.08
CA THR A 86 11.43 13.82 9.85
C THR A 86 10.90 12.96 8.70
N ARG A 87 10.08 11.95 9.01
CA ARG A 87 9.52 10.99 8.04
C ARG A 87 8.32 11.52 7.27
N LEU A 88 7.74 12.65 7.68
CA LEU A 88 6.49 13.15 7.11
C LEU A 88 6.56 13.26 5.58
N PHE A 89 7.69 13.72 5.06
CA PHE A 89 7.93 13.87 3.62
C PHE A 89 8.96 12.87 3.06
N GLU A 90 9.27 11.80 3.81
CA GLU A 90 10.10 10.73 3.27
C GLU A 90 9.33 9.96 2.19
N TYR A 91 9.76 10.14 0.95
CA TYR A 91 9.19 9.53 -0.23
C TYR A 91 10.26 9.33 -1.30
N GLY A 92 10.13 8.28 -2.11
CA GLY A 92 11.10 7.94 -3.13
C GLY A 92 10.88 6.54 -3.70
N GLY A 93 11.80 6.13 -4.59
CA GLY A 93 11.70 4.90 -5.35
C GLY A 93 11.55 5.17 -6.84
N GLN A 94 11.06 4.19 -7.58
CA GLN A 94 10.80 4.33 -9.01
C GLN A 94 9.34 4.69 -9.25
N ALA A 95 9.10 5.74 -10.04
CA ALA A 95 7.80 6.13 -10.54
C ALA A 95 7.70 5.81 -12.04
N LEU A 96 6.62 5.14 -12.42
CA LEU A 96 6.23 4.93 -13.82
C LEU A 96 4.94 5.72 -14.07
N LEU A 97 5.07 6.91 -14.63
CA LEU A 97 3.93 7.76 -14.96
C LEU A 97 3.37 7.38 -16.34
N PRO A 98 2.06 7.57 -16.57
CA PRO A 98 1.49 7.39 -17.90
C PRO A 98 2.20 8.32 -18.88
N ASN A 99 2.58 7.76 -20.05
CA ASN A 99 3.36 8.41 -21.10
C ASN A 99 4.89 8.44 -20.90
N MET A 100 5.42 7.75 -19.90
CA MET A 100 6.86 7.49 -19.82
C MET A 100 7.20 6.07 -20.25
N ALA A 101 8.18 5.94 -21.16
CA ALA A 101 8.69 4.65 -21.59
C ALA A 101 9.58 4.00 -20.52
N GLU A 102 10.28 4.82 -19.73
CA GLU A 102 11.21 4.36 -18.69
C GLU A 102 10.82 4.92 -17.31
N PRO A 103 11.04 4.17 -16.22
CA PRO A 103 10.83 4.67 -14.87
C PRO A 103 11.74 5.86 -14.55
N LYS A 104 11.27 6.79 -13.73
CA LYS A 104 12.08 7.86 -13.14
C LYS A 104 12.19 7.72 -11.63
N THR A 105 13.10 8.48 -11.02
CA THR A 105 13.09 8.70 -9.57
C THR A 105 11.81 9.43 -9.16
N ALA A 106 11.07 8.85 -8.23
CA ALA A 106 9.85 9.43 -7.70
C ALA A 106 10.15 10.69 -6.86
N THR A 107 9.34 11.72 -7.00
CA THR A 107 9.47 12.97 -6.23
C THR A 107 8.12 13.40 -5.66
N LEU A 108 8.14 14.30 -4.66
CA LEU A 108 6.94 14.85 -4.05
C LEU A 108 6.10 15.72 -4.99
N ASP A 109 6.69 16.20 -6.08
CA ASP A 109 6.01 16.97 -7.13
C ASP A 109 5.29 16.10 -8.17
N ASP A 110 5.47 14.78 -8.10
CA ASP A 110 4.82 13.87 -9.02
C ASP A 110 3.29 13.92 -8.87
N PRO A 111 2.54 13.82 -9.96
CA PRO A 111 1.09 13.81 -9.91
C PRO A 111 0.58 12.43 -9.45
N ILE A 112 -0.42 12.45 -8.58
CA ILE A 112 -1.33 11.33 -8.32
C ILE A 112 -2.52 11.51 -9.25
N LEU A 113 -2.60 10.62 -10.24
CA LEU A 113 -3.66 10.67 -11.23
C LEU A 113 -4.91 9.99 -10.68
N MET A 114 -5.98 10.77 -10.52
CA MET A 114 -7.24 10.34 -9.91
C MET A 114 -8.21 9.73 -10.93
N GLY A 115 -7.81 9.65 -12.20
CA GLY A 115 -8.55 8.92 -13.24
C GLY A 115 -9.95 9.46 -13.51
N GLY A 116 -10.18 10.75 -13.23
CA GLY A 116 -11.48 11.41 -13.40
C GLY A 116 -12.46 11.22 -12.25
N ILE A 117 -12.06 10.60 -11.13
CA ILE A 117 -12.87 10.55 -9.89
C ILE A 117 -12.90 11.94 -9.23
N THR A 118 -11.78 12.64 -9.26
CA THR A 118 -11.59 14.02 -8.80
C THR A 118 -10.40 14.64 -9.53
N GLU A 119 -10.05 15.88 -9.21
CA GLU A 119 -8.84 16.55 -9.71
C GLU A 119 -7.58 15.80 -9.29
N ASP A 120 -6.58 15.76 -10.17
CA ASP A 120 -5.26 15.21 -9.87
C ASP A 120 -4.56 16.10 -8.83
N VAL A 121 -3.88 15.48 -7.88
CA VAL A 121 -3.14 16.17 -6.80
C VAL A 121 -1.66 15.80 -6.87
N LYS A 122 -0.80 16.54 -6.18
CA LYS A 122 0.60 16.12 -6.04
C LYS A 122 0.77 15.19 -4.86
N ILE A 123 1.85 14.40 -4.87
CA ILE A 123 2.22 13.56 -3.75
C ILE A 123 2.39 14.38 -2.47
N GLN A 124 3.05 15.53 -2.53
CA GLN A 124 3.20 16.42 -1.37
C GLN A 124 1.88 16.81 -0.70
N ASP A 125 0.78 16.90 -1.46
CA ASP A 125 -0.51 17.38 -0.96
C ASP A 125 -1.19 16.34 -0.05
N VAL A 126 -0.77 15.06 -0.16
CA VAL A 126 -1.33 13.92 0.58
C VAL A 126 -0.38 13.30 1.62
N MET A 127 0.80 13.88 1.83
CA MET A 127 1.78 13.33 2.79
C MET A 127 1.38 13.55 4.26
N ASP A 128 0.55 14.55 4.54
CA ASP A 128 0.05 14.87 5.87
C ASP A 128 -1.48 14.75 5.93
N THR A 129 -1.95 13.86 6.82
CA THR A 129 -3.38 13.65 7.13
C THR A 129 -4.09 14.87 7.73
N ARG A 130 -3.34 15.92 8.10
CA ARG A 130 -3.82 17.19 8.67
C ARG A 130 -3.39 18.41 7.83
N SER A 131 -3.49 18.28 6.51
CA SER A 131 -3.23 19.36 5.55
C SER A 131 -4.51 20.17 5.25
N GLU A 132 -4.43 21.10 4.28
CA GLU A 132 -5.63 21.76 3.74
C GLU A 132 -6.54 20.77 2.99
N LEU A 133 -5.95 19.78 2.33
CA LEU A 133 -6.65 18.77 1.55
C LEU A 133 -7.20 17.63 2.42
N LEU A 134 -6.43 17.21 3.44
CA LEU A 134 -6.76 16.07 4.30
C LEU A 134 -6.98 16.53 5.75
N CYS A 135 -8.08 16.11 6.37
CA CYS A 135 -8.39 16.46 7.77
C CYS A 135 -8.91 15.24 8.54
N TYR A 136 -8.02 14.27 8.81
CA TYR A 136 -8.36 13.08 9.59
C TYR A 136 -7.20 12.62 10.47
N THR A 137 -7.52 11.78 11.46
CA THR A 137 -6.55 11.05 12.28
C THR A 137 -7.04 9.62 12.45
N TYR A 138 -6.13 8.74 12.88
CA TYR A 138 -6.42 7.34 13.19
C TYR A 138 -6.58 7.04 14.68
#